data_AF-A0A2E6SVK7-F1
#
_entry.id   AF-A0A2E6SVK7-F1
#
_cell.length_a   1.000
_cell.length_b   1.000
_cell.length_c   1.000
_cell.angle_alpha   90.00
_cell.angle_beta   90.00
_cell.angle_gamma   90.00
#
_symmetry.space_group_name_H-M   'P 1'
#
loop_
_entity.id
_entity.type
_entity.pdbx_description
1 polymer ?
#
loop_
_entity_poly.entity_id
_entity_poly.type
_entity_poly.pdbx_seq_one_letter_code
_entity_poly.pdbx_strand_id
1 'polypeptide(L)'
;MFIYRDHPNLNLSELFPYLPWQFLLLGLFGIVATVGGLFDWMYHRNPLNLKIPAKEREAEAAALGLGGIPMFILMWLATISEHPNMYLIPILIILIYTVVMICYDEFVFHIKRCVKRENWYHRMLVFGNGLAWLSWMHLIFNR
;
A
#
# COMPACT_ATOMS: atom_id res chain seq x y z
N MET A 1 -15.00 -14.64 5.83
CA MET A 1 -14.36 -15.13 7.08
C MET A 1 -14.54 -16.64 7.26
N PHE A 2 -15.74 -17.20 7.03
CA PHE A 2 -15.98 -18.65 7.13
C PHE A 2 -15.09 -19.56 6.26
N ILE A 3 -14.67 -19.11 5.07
CA ILE A 3 -13.83 -19.91 4.15
C ILE A 3 -12.39 -20.06 4.64
N TYR A 4 -11.91 -19.16 5.51
CA TYR A 4 -10.51 -19.15 5.98
C TYR A 4 -10.38 -19.40 7.48
N ARG A 5 -11.45 -19.90 8.14
CA ARG A 5 -11.49 -20.09 9.60
C ARG A 5 -10.31 -20.93 10.11
N ASP A 6 -9.99 -21.98 9.37
CA ASP A 6 -8.94 -22.95 9.72
C ASP A 6 -7.60 -22.67 9.01
N HIS A 7 -7.46 -21.50 8.37
CA HIS A 7 -6.24 -21.20 7.63
C HIS A 7 -5.09 -20.97 8.62
N PRO A 8 -4.03 -21.82 8.61
CA PRO A 8 -3.00 -21.83 9.66
C PRO A 8 -2.18 -20.54 9.71
N ASN A 9 -2.26 -19.71 8.66
CA ASN A 9 -1.51 -18.46 8.56
C ASN A 9 -2.27 -17.24 9.11
N LEU A 10 -3.59 -17.34 9.37
CA LEU A 10 -4.40 -16.17 9.73
C LEU A 10 -4.67 -16.05 11.23
N ASN A 11 -4.32 -17.07 12.04
CA ASN A 11 -4.44 -17.07 13.49
C ASN A 11 -5.79 -16.54 14.00
N LEU A 12 -6.88 -16.98 13.37
CA LEU A 12 -8.24 -16.59 13.75
C LEU A 12 -8.59 -17.25 15.09
N SER A 13 -9.06 -16.45 16.05
CA SER A 13 -9.44 -16.93 17.38
C SER A 13 -10.95 -17.12 17.48
N GLU A 14 -11.39 -18.13 18.22
CA GLU A 14 -12.81 -18.31 18.58
C GLU A 14 -13.23 -17.42 19.75
N LEU A 15 -12.24 -16.91 20.51
CA LEU A 15 -12.42 -16.03 21.65
C LEU A 15 -12.00 -14.60 21.29
N PHE A 16 -12.69 -13.61 21.85
CA PHE A 16 -12.37 -12.21 21.61
C PHE A 16 -10.94 -11.86 22.08
N PRO A 17 -10.12 -11.13 21.27
CA PRO A 17 -10.43 -10.64 19.93
C PRO A 17 -10.32 -11.74 18.86
N TYR A 18 -11.36 -11.87 18.01
CA TYR A 18 -11.45 -12.89 16.97
C TYR A 18 -10.38 -12.79 15.87
N LEU A 19 -9.79 -11.60 15.73
CA LEU A 19 -8.78 -11.26 14.74
C LEU A 19 -7.46 -10.92 15.43
N PRO A 20 -6.31 -11.33 14.87
CA PRO A 20 -5.02 -10.87 15.35
C PRO A 20 -4.91 -9.35 15.19
N TRP A 21 -4.21 -8.67 16.10
CA TRP A 21 -4.09 -7.21 16.11
C TRP A 21 -3.47 -6.67 14.82
N GLN A 22 -2.59 -7.44 14.18
CA GLN A 22 -1.99 -7.10 12.89
C GLN A 22 -3.06 -6.89 11.81
N PHE A 23 -4.15 -7.67 11.85
CA PHE A 23 -5.27 -7.53 10.92
C PHE A 23 -6.04 -6.24 11.16
N LEU A 24 -6.19 -5.82 12.43
CA LEU A 24 -6.83 -4.55 12.78
C LEU A 24 -5.98 -3.36 12.31
N LEU A 25 -4.66 -3.41 12.52
CA LEU A 25 -3.76 -2.37 12.01
C LEU A 25 -3.71 -2.33 10.49
N LEU A 26 -3.68 -3.49 9.83
CA LEU A 26 -3.78 -3.59 8.38
C LEU A 26 -5.04 -2.88 7.85
N GLY A 27 -6.20 -3.16 8.46
CA GLY A 27 -7.46 -2.50 8.09
C GLY A 27 -7.43 -0.99 8.34
N LEU A 28 -7.00 -0.57 9.54
CA LEU A 28 -6.94 0.84 9.90
C LEU A 28 -6.03 1.64 8.97
N PHE A 29 -4.79 1.20 8.78
CA PHE A 29 -3.82 1.90 7.95
C PHE A 29 -4.10 1.76 6.45
N GLY A 30 -4.73 0.65 6.03
CA GLY A 30 -5.27 0.51 4.68
C GLY A 30 -6.37 1.53 4.38
N ILE A 31 -7.25 1.83 5.35
CA ILE A 31 -8.24 2.91 5.23
C ILE A 31 -7.54 4.27 5.13
N VAL A 32 -6.56 4.55 6.00
CA VAL A 32 -5.80 5.81 5.97
C VAL A 32 -5.14 6.03 4.60
N ALA A 33 -4.48 5.00 4.07
CA ALA A 33 -3.86 5.05 2.75
C ALA A 33 -4.90 5.28 1.63
N THR A 34 -6.02 4.57 1.67
CA THR A 34 -7.09 4.66 0.67
C THR A 34 -7.72 6.05 0.67
N VAL A 35 -7.99 6.62 1.84
CA VAL A 35 -8.51 7.99 1.98
C VAL A 35 -7.49 9.00 1.50
N GLY A 36 -6.21 8.82 1.82
CA GLY A 36 -5.12 9.65 1.30
C GLY A 36 -5.08 9.66 -0.23
N GLY A 37 -5.15 8.48 -0.86
CA GLY A 37 -5.18 8.34 -2.32
C GLY A 37 -6.42 8.94 -2.96
N LEU A 38 -7.58 8.79 -2.33
CA LEU A 38 -8.80 9.44 -2.80
C LEU A 38 -8.66 10.97 -2.77
N PHE A 39 -8.14 11.54 -1.67
CA PHE A 39 -7.96 12.97 -1.54
C PHE A 39 -6.92 13.53 -2.51
N ASP A 40 -5.83 12.81 -2.72
CA ASP A 40 -4.81 13.17 -3.71
C ASP A 40 -5.39 13.17 -5.14
N TRP A 41 -6.08 12.09 -5.51
CA TRP A 41 -6.77 12.01 -6.80
C TRP A 41 -7.82 13.11 -6.99
N MET A 42 -8.60 13.40 -5.95
CA MET A 42 -9.56 14.51 -5.97
C MET A 42 -8.85 15.86 -6.15
N TYR A 43 -7.71 16.09 -5.49
CA TYR A 43 -6.93 17.32 -5.60
C TYR A 43 -6.37 17.54 -7.01
N HIS A 44 -5.89 16.47 -7.65
CA HIS A 44 -5.45 16.47 -9.05
C HIS A 44 -6.58 16.82 -10.02
N ARG A 45 -7.79 16.32 -9.75
CA ARG A 45 -8.99 16.64 -10.56
C ARG A 45 -9.48 18.06 -10.29
N ASN A 46 -9.53 18.48 -9.03
CA ASN A 46 -9.98 19.79 -8.58
C ASN A 46 -9.24 20.18 -7.29
N PRO A 47 -8.39 21.23 -7.30
CA PRO A 47 -8.39 22.37 -8.23
C PRO A 47 -7.40 22.28 -9.39
N LEU A 48 -6.54 21.25 -9.44
CA LEU A 48 -5.46 21.22 -10.44
C LEU A 48 -5.96 21.00 -11.87
N ASN A 49 -7.21 20.53 -12.06
CA ASN A 49 -7.80 20.27 -13.37
C ASN A 49 -6.90 19.41 -14.28
N LEU A 50 -6.18 18.44 -13.69
CA LEU A 50 -5.19 17.59 -14.36
C LEU A 50 -4.10 18.35 -15.12
N LYS A 51 -3.82 19.60 -14.74
CA LYS A 51 -2.71 20.40 -15.28
C LYS A 51 -1.37 19.98 -14.67
N ILE A 52 -1.09 18.69 -14.73
CA ILE A 52 0.18 18.07 -14.35
C ILE A 52 0.97 17.70 -15.62
N PRO A 53 2.30 17.91 -15.63
CA PRO A 53 3.19 17.46 -16.69
C PRO A 53 2.96 16.00 -17.11
N ALA A 54 3.08 15.71 -18.40
CA ALA A 54 2.91 14.34 -18.90
C ALA A 54 3.87 13.33 -18.24
N LYS A 55 5.11 13.75 -17.96
CA LYS A 55 6.11 12.92 -17.28
C LYS A 55 5.75 12.58 -15.83
N GLU A 56 5.05 13.47 -15.14
CA GLU A 56 4.58 13.25 -13.76
C GLU A 56 3.48 12.18 -13.77
N ARG A 57 2.49 12.30 -14.68
CA ARG A 57 1.49 11.25 -14.93
C ARG A 57 2.12 9.92 -15.34
N GLU A 58 3.14 10.00 -16.18
CA GLU A 58 4.12 8.95 -16.52
C GLU A 58 4.52 8.10 -15.30
N ALA A 59 5.17 8.79 -14.37
CA ALA A 59 5.74 8.23 -13.17
C ALA A 59 4.68 7.71 -12.18
N GLU A 60 3.62 8.48 -11.95
CA GLU A 60 2.51 8.10 -11.07
C GLU A 60 1.79 6.83 -11.56
N ALA A 61 1.49 6.76 -12.87
CA ALA A 61 0.85 5.61 -13.48
C ALA A 61 1.75 4.36 -13.41
N ALA A 62 3.05 4.52 -13.60
CA ALA A 62 4.02 3.44 -13.44
C ALA A 62 4.12 2.97 -11.97
N ALA A 63 4.17 3.88 -11.00
CA ALA A 63 4.19 3.55 -9.58
C ALA A 63 2.95 2.73 -9.17
N LEU A 64 1.76 3.13 -9.64
CA LEU A 64 0.52 2.41 -9.36
C LEU A 64 0.41 1.10 -10.14
N GLY A 65 0.65 1.15 -11.45
CA GLY A 65 0.39 0.04 -12.37
C GLY A 65 1.46 -1.04 -12.38
N LEU A 66 2.73 -0.66 -12.31
CA LEU A 66 3.87 -1.60 -12.31
C LEU A 66 4.39 -1.89 -10.90
N GLY A 67 4.09 -1.02 -9.94
CA GLY A 67 4.40 -1.23 -8.52
C GLY A 67 3.21 -1.78 -7.75
N GLY A 68 2.22 -0.92 -7.49
CA GLY A 68 1.08 -1.21 -6.61
C GLY A 68 0.25 -2.43 -7.00
N ILE A 69 -0.13 -2.59 -8.27
CA ILE A 69 -0.94 -3.74 -8.71
C ILE A 69 -0.17 -5.07 -8.57
N PRO A 70 1.06 -5.23 -9.11
CA PRO A 70 1.84 -6.44 -8.91
C PRO A 70 2.12 -6.73 -7.43
N MET A 71 2.39 -5.69 -6.63
CA MET A 71 2.56 -5.82 -5.18
C MET A 71 1.32 -6.44 -4.52
N PHE A 72 0.14 -5.88 -4.80
CA PHE A 72 -1.12 -6.37 -4.24
C PHE A 72 -1.38 -7.84 -4.61
N ILE A 73 -1.15 -8.20 -5.87
CA ILE A 73 -1.33 -9.58 -6.35
C ILE A 73 -0.37 -10.53 -5.62
N LEU A 74 0.92 -10.18 -5.52
CA LEU A 74 1.90 -11.01 -4.83
C LEU A 74 1.59 -11.15 -3.33
N MET A 75 1.18 -10.07 -2.67
CA MET A 75 0.76 -10.09 -1.26
C MET A 75 -0.48 -10.97 -1.05
N TRP A 76 -1.45 -10.90 -1.97
CA TRP A 76 -2.63 -11.76 -1.92
C TRP A 76 -2.25 -13.23 -2.09
N LEU A 77 -1.43 -13.57 -3.09
CA LEU A 77 -0.94 -14.94 -3.30
C LEU A 77 -0.18 -15.47 -2.09
N ALA A 78 0.70 -14.65 -1.49
CA ALA A 78 1.41 -15.02 -0.27
C ALA A 78 0.45 -15.28 0.90
N THR A 79 -0.62 -14.49 1.03
CA THR A 79 -1.61 -14.64 2.12
C THR A 79 -2.35 -15.98 2.05
N ILE A 80 -2.69 -16.44 0.84
CA ILE A 80 -3.44 -17.70 0.61
C ILE A 80 -2.54 -18.92 0.38
N SER A 81 -1.22 -18.74 0.32
CA SER A 81 -0.28 -19.83 0.04
C SER A 81 0.08 -20.60 1.32
N GLU A 82 0.26 -21.91 1.19
CA GLU A 82 0.88 -22.75 2.22
C GLU A 82 2.38 -22.45 2.42
N HIS A 83 3.01 -21.82 1.43
CA HIS A 83 4.44 -21.49 1.41
C HIS A 83 4.69 -20.00 1.11
N PRO A 84 4.26 -19.08 2.00
CA PRO A 84 4.36 -17.65 1.78
C PRO A 84 5.79 -17.18 1.50
N ASN A 85 6.80 -17.84 2.07
CA ASN A 85 8.22 -17.52 1.91
C ASN A 85 8.70 -17.48 0.44
N MET A 86 8.07 -18.24 -0.46
CA MET A 86 8.42 -18.20 -1.89
C MET A 86 8.12 -16.85 -2.55
N TYR A 87 7.18 -16.09 -2.00
CA TYR A 87 6.76 -14.79 -2.53
C TYR A 87 7.57 -13.63 -1.95
N LEU A 88 8.34 -13.84 -0.88
CA LEU A 88 9.06 -12.77 -0.19
C LEU A 88 10.03 -12.03 -1.11
N ILE A 89 10.87 -12.76 -1.85
CA ILE A 89 11.85 -12.15 -2.77
C ILE A 89 11.14 -11.37 -3.89
N PRO A 90 10.15 -11.94 -4.63
CA PRO A 90 9.36 -11.19 -5.61
C PRO A 90 8.72 -9.92 -5.04
N ILE A 91 8.13 -10.00 -3.84
CA ILE A 91 7.51 -8.87 -3.16
C ILE A 91 8.54 -7.77 -2.89
N LEU A 92 9.70 -8.12 -2.34
CA LEU A 92 10.75 -7.13 -2.06
C LEU A 92 11.27 -6.44 -3.32
N ILE A 93 11.39 -7.16 -4.44
CA ILE A 93 11.79 -6.57 -5.72
C ILE A 93 10.77 -5.51 -6.17
N ILE A 94 9.48 -5.85 -6.17
CA ILE A 94 8.42 -4.91 -6.54
C ILE A 94 8.32 -3.77 -5.53
N LEU A 95 8.57 -4.03 -4.24
CA LEU A 95 8.56 -2.99 -3.20
C LEU A 95 9.63 -1.95 -3.46
N ILE A 96 10.87 -2.40 -3.69
CA ILE A 96 12.00 -1.52 -3.99
C ILE A 96 11.69 -0.70 -5.23
N TYR A 97 11.22 -1.33 -6.30
CA TYR A 97 10.81 -0.62 -7.51
C TYR A 97 9.74 0.45 -7.22
N THR A 98 8.68 0.08 -6.49
CA THR A 98 7.58 1.00 -6.15
C THR A 98 8.07 2.18 -5.31
N VAL A 99 8.90 1.92 -4.30
CA VAL A 99 9.51 2.96 -3.46
C VAL A 99 10.40 3.88 -4.28
N VAL A 100 11.20 3.36 -5.20
CA VAL A 100 12.03 4.17 -6.10
C VAL A 100 11.16 5.09 -6.96
N MET A 101 10.07 4.58 -7.52
CA MET A 101 9.15 5.38 -8.34
C MET A 101 8.44 6.46 -7.52
N ILE A 102 7.99 6.14 -6.30
CA ILE A 102 7.39 7.13 -5.38
C ILE A 102 8.42 8.21 -4.99
N CYS A 103 9.65 7.82 -4.65
CA CYS A 103 10.71 8.76 -4.32
C CYS A 103 11.08 9.64 -5.53
N TYR A 104 11.12 9.08 -6.73
CA TYR A 104 11.35 9.84 -7.95
C TYR A 104 10.27 10.90 -8.14
N ASP A 105 9.00 10.51 -7.99
CA ASP A 105 7.88 11.43 -8.10
C ASP A 105 7.92 12.56 -7.05
N GLU A 106 8.20 12.20 -5.80
CA GLU A 106 8.29 13.15 -4.70
C GLU A 106 9.44 14.16 -4.89
N PHE A 107 10.64 13.68 -5.26
CA PHE A 107 11.84 14.52 -5.36
C PHE A 107 12.00 15.26 -6.68
N VAL A 108 11.41 14.78 -7.78
CA VAL A 108 11.54 15.44 -9.09
C VAL A 108 10.42 16.43 -9.34
N PHE A 109 9.18 16.08 -8.98
CA PHE A 109 7.99 16.89 -9.27
C PHE A 109 7.46 17.58 -8.01
N HIS A 110 7.17 16.82 -6.96
CA HIS A 110 6.44 17.34 -5.81
C HIS A 110 7.25 18.30 -4.94
N ILE A 111 8.56 18.12 -4.78
CA ILE A 111 9.39 19.07 -4.02
C ILE A 111 9.32 20.51 -4.56
N LYS A 112 9.01 20.69 -5.86
CA LYS A 112 8.95 22.00 -6.52
C LYS A 112 7.54 22.61 -6.53
N ARG A 113 6.49 21.79 -6.43
CA ARG A 113 5.09 22.15 -6.74
C ARG A 113 4.14 21.90 -5.57
N CYS A 114 4.40 20.88 -4.77
CA CYS A 114 3.47 20.35 -3.79
C CYS A 114 3.20 21.35 -2.68
N VAL A 115 1.92 21.72 -2.54
CA VAL A 115 1.47 22.61 -1.47
C VAL A 115 1.16 21.81 -0.21
N LYS A 116 1.05 22.49 0.94
CA LYS A 116 0.84 21.84 2.25
C LYS A 116 -0.29 20.80 2.28
N ARG A 117 -1.36 21.01 1.50
CA ARG A 117 -2.53 20.12 1.44
C ARG A 117 -2.22 18.79 0.73
N GLU A 118 -1.61 18.86 -0.45
CA GLU A 118 -1.18 17.70 -1.25
C GLU A 118 -0.14 16.87 -0.47
N ASN A 119 0.80 17.54 0.21
CA ASN A 119 1.79 16.88 1.08
C ASN A 119 1.13 16.09 2.23
N TRP A 120 0.03 16.58 2.81
CA TRP A 120 -0.71 15.81 3.81
C TRP A 120 -1.30 14.52 3.24
N TYR A 121 -1.83 14.55 2.02
CA TYR A 121 -2.37 13.37 1.35
C TYR A 121 -1.28 12.36 1.02
N HIS A 122 -0.13 12.83 0.54
CA HIS A 122 1.05 12.00 0.30
C HIS A 122 1.52 11.31 1.59
N ARG A 123 1.56 12.05 2.70
CA ARG A 123 1.92 11.47 4.00
C ARG A 123 0.93 10.40 4.44
N MET A 124 -0.38 10.62 4.27
CA MET A 124 -1.38 9.60 4.57
C MET A 124 -1.20 8.34 3.72
N LEU A 125 -0.93 8.51 2.41
CA LEU A 125 -0.64 7.42 1.49
C LEU A 125 0.59 6.64 1.89
N VAL A 126 1.74 7.29 2.04
CA VAL A 126 3.02 6.63 2.33
C VAL A 126 3.00 6.00 3.71
N PHE A 127 2.54 6.73 4.73
CA PHE A 127 2.48 6.22 6.10
C PHE A 127 1.46 5.09 6.25
N GLY A 128 0.26 5.27 5.69
CA GLY A 128 -0.78 4.25 5.69
C GLY A 128 -0.33 2.97 4.99
N ASN A 129 0.22 3.06 3.77
CA ASN A 129 0.73 1.89 3.06
C ASN A 129 1.90 1.26 3.79
N GLY A 130 2.83 2.05 4.34
CA GLY A 130 3.98 1.53 5.08
C GLY A 130 3.58 0.73 6.31
N LEU A 131 2.68 1.26 7.15
CA LEU A 131 2.21 0.54 8.34
C LEU A 131 1.28 -0.63 8.03
N ALA A 132 0.44 -0.51 6.99
CA ALA A 132 -0.35 -1.62 6.48
C ALA A 132 0.58 -2.76 6.02
N TRP A 133 1.61 -2.44 5.23
CA TRP A 133 2.58 -3.42 4.74
C TRP A 133 3.36 -4.06 5.89
N LEU A 134 3.85 -3.29 6.87
CA LEU A 134 4.56 -3.83 8.03
C LEU A 134 3.68 -4.76 8.88
N SER A 135 2.41 -4.37 9.10
CA SER A 135 1.45 -5.18 9.84
C SER A 135 1.16 -6.49 9.10
N TRP A 136 0.97 -6.41 7.79
CA TRP A 136 0.78 -7.58 6.94
C TRP A 136 2.02 -8.48 6.90
N MET A 137 3.22 -7.91 6.74
CA MET A 137 4.47 -8.65 6.71
C MET A 137 4.69 -9.40 8.03
N HIS A 138 4.43 -8.72 9.16
CA HIS A 138 4.45 -9.37 10.46
C HIS A 138 3.42 -10.50 10.55
N LEU A 139 2.19 -10.29 10.07
CA LEU A 139 1.15 -11.32 10.11
C LEU A 139 1.53 -12.59 9.32
N ILE A 140 2.15 -12.43 8.14
CA ILE A 140 2.41 -13.53 7.22
C ILE A 140 3.74 -14.24 7.46
N PHE A 141 4.81 -13.50 7.81
CA PHE A 141 6.17 -14.03 7.85
C PHE A 141 6.78 -14.14 9.26
N ASN A 142 6.37 -13.29 10.20
CA ASN A 142 6.88 -13.29 11.57
C ASN A 142 5.80 -13.81 12.52
N ARG A 143 5.77 -15.13 12.68
CA ARG A 143 4.94 -15.78 13.69
C ARG A 143 5.58 -15.67 15.07
#